data_AF-A0A8H3BKK5-F1
#
_entry.id   AF-A0A8H3BKK5-F1
#
_cell.length_a   1.000
_cell.length_b   1.000
_cell.length_c   1.000
_cell.angle_alpha   90.00
_cell.angle_beta   90.00
_cell.angle_gamma   90.00
#
_symmetry.space_group_name_H-M   'P 1'
#
loop_
_entity.id
_entity.type
_entity.pdbx_description
1 polymer ?
#
loop_
_entity_poly.entity_id
_entity_poly.type
_entity_poly.pdbx_seq_one_letter_code
_entity_poly.pdbx_strand_id
1 'polypeptide(L)'
;PNQANISSHTWYSWSVFAQEAFSALGSGRPNQMPPPVIPIDYSTEHSRDYSSVEAETFVRSCKLAVIATQINKNRRSDSSGFANLQLQLDAWYNSLPHGSLVRQRYWWILLRIHFPLYRRSQSNNSSIGSDEDQSVNMCNRATENLVQLFAEFDARYTLRYFPENLLQAITLCGDTLLLERNRSPDSAPEKREKVEEGINLCIRSLRAVGETWTYALSLVAEFQARVAG
;
A
#
# COMPACT_ATOMS: atom_id res chain seq x y z
N PRO A 1 6.63 35.75 -11.10
CA PRO A 1 6.22 34.62 -10.23
C PRO A 1 5.02 33.91 -10.84
N ASN A 2 5.30 32.99 -11.78
CA ASN A 2 4.27 32.16 -12.39
C ASN A 2 4.10 30.92 -11.52
N GLN A 3 3.06 30.90 -10.67
CA GLN A 3 2.58 29.63 -10.11
C GLN A 3 2.30 28.72 -11.31
N ALA A 4 3.04 27.61 -11.41
CA ALA A 4 2.79 26.56 -12.38
C ALA A 4 1.46 25.89 -12.06
N ASN A 5 0.37 26.54 -12.48
CA ASN A 5 -0.97 26.06 -12.21
C ASN A 5 -1.26 24.92 -13.20
N ILE A 6 -1.23 23.69 -12.70
CA ILE A 6 -1.59 22.50 -13.49
C ILE A 6 -3.01 22.72 -14.03
N SER A 7 -3.20 22.60 -15.33
CA SER A 7 -4.52 22.83 -15.94
C SER A 7 -5.58 21.87 -15.39
N SER A 8 -6.84 22.30 -15.30
CA SER A 8 -7.94 21.44 -14.83
C SER A 8 -8.06 20.14 -15.67
N HIS A 9 -7.78 20.23 -16.96
CA HIS A 9 -7.74 19.07 -17.86
C HIS A 9 -6.59 18.10 -17.50
N THR A 10 -5.41 18.61 -17.18
CA THR A 10 -4.28 17.81 -16.71
C THR A 10 -4.62 17.12 -15.38
N TRP A 11 -5.18 17.86 -14.42
CA TRP A 11 -5.64 17.30 -13.14
C TRP A 11 -6.62 16.16 -13.35
N TYR A 12 -7.68 16.39 -14.12
CA TYR A 12 -8.70 15.38 -14.40
C TYR A 12 -8.13 14.13 -15.08
N SER A 13 -7.31 14.31 -16.12
CA SER A 13 -6.72 13.18 -16.85
C SER A 13 -5.87 12.29 -15.94
N TRP A 14 -5.04 12.91 -15.11
CA TRP A 14 -4.16 12.21 -14.19
C TRP A 14 -4.88 11.63 -12.96
N SER A 15 -5.94 12.26 -12.47
CA SER A 15 -6.73 11.73 -11.37
C SER A 15 -7.48 10.46 -11.77
N VAL A 16 -8.11 10.46 -12.95
CA VAL A 16 -8.82 9.26 -13.47
C VAL A 16 -7.83 8.13 -13.72
N PHE A 17 -6.68 8.42 -14.34
CA PHE A 17 -5.63 7.43 -14.52
C PHE A 17 -5.12 6.85 -13.18
N ALA A 18 -4.83 7.70 -12.19
CA ALA A 18 -4.32 7.24 -10.90
C ALA A 18 -5.34 6.38 -10.16
N GLN A 19 -6.62 6.77 -10.15
CA GLN A 19 -7.71 5.98 -9.57
C GLN A 19 -7.82 4.60 -10.23
N GLU A 20 -7.84 4.56 -11.55
CA GLU A 20 -7.88 3.31 -12.32
C GLU A 20 -6.65 2.44 -12.07
N ALA A 21 -5.45 3.02 -12.08
CA ALA A 21 -4.19 2.32 -11.83
C ALA A 21 -4.16 1.63 -10.46
N PHE A 22 -4.55 2.34 -9.39
CA PHE A 22 -4.57 1.77 -8.05
C PHE A 22 -5.72 0.77 -7.86
N SER A 23 -6.88 1.02 -8.46
CA SER A 23 -8.01 0.09 -8.44
C SER A 23 -7.65 -1.21 -9.15
N ALA A 24 -7.05 -1.12 -10.33
CA ALA A 24 -6.58 -2.25 -11.11
C ALA A 24 -5.49 -3.03 -10.37
N LEU A 25 -4.54 -2.32 -9.75
CA LEU A 25 -3.54 -2.94 -8.89
C LEU A 25 -4.24 -3.70 -7.76
N GLY A 26 -5.15 -3.09 -7.01
CA GLY A 26 -5.88 -3.73 -5.92
C GLY A 26 -6.62 -4.99 -6.36
N SER A 27 -7.45 -4.92 -7.39
CA SER A 27 -8.18 -6.09 -7.87
C SER A 27 -7.29 -7.11 -8.61
N GLY A 28 -6.01 -6.80 -8.85
CA GLY A 28 -5.07 -7.67 -9.57
C GLY A 28 -5.44 -7.87 -11.04
N ARG A 29 -6.24 -6.96 -11.61
CA ARG A 29 -6.62 -6.96 -13.04
C ARG A 29 -5.70 -6.03 -13.82
N PRO A 30 -5.51 -6.22 -15.13
CA PRO A 30 -4.77 -5.25 -15.95
C PRO A 30 -5.37 -3.84 -15.85
N ASN A 31 -4.50 -2.83 -15.85
CA ASN A 31 -4.93 -1.44 -15.99
C ASN A 31 -5.53 -1.24 -17.39
N GLN A 32 -6.74 -0.69 -17.48
CA GLN A 32 -7.45 -0.47 -18.74
C GLN A 32 -7.24 0.93 -19.33
N MET A 33 -6.65 1.85 -18.57
CA MET A 33 -6.41 3.22 -19.00
C MET A 33 -4.92 3.48 -19.26
N PRO A 34 -4.54 3.94 -20.46
CA PRO A 34 -3.16 4.31 -20.73
C PRO A 34 -2.74 5.54 -19.91
N PRO A 35 -1.44 5.70 -19.57
CA PRO A 35 -0.94 6.91 -18.96
C PRO A 35 -1.27 8.14 -19.81
N PRO A 36 -1.69 9.27 -19.20
CA PRO A 36 -1.89 10.51 -19.94
C PRO A 36 -0.61 10.94 -20.66
N VAL A 37 -0.74 11.40 -21.90
CA VAL A 37 0.38 11.92 -22.70
C VAL A 37 0.85 13.28 -22.18
N ILE A 38 -0.01 13.99 -21.44
CA ILE A 38 0.28 15.30 -20.88
C ILE A 38 1.30 15.14 -19.75
N PRO A 39 2.49 15.79 -19.84
CA PRO A 39 3.48 15.73 -18.78
C PRO A 39 2.90 16.17 -17.43
N ILE A 40 3.24 15.44 -16.38
CA ILE A 40 2.97 15.86 -15.00
C ILE A 40 4.30 16.20 -14.34
N ASP A 41 4.56 17.50 -14.22
CA ASP A 41 5.66 17.99 -13.44
C ASP A 41 5.20 19.16 -12.57
N TYR A 42 5.85 19.29 -11.43
CA TYR A 42 5.57 20.36 -10.49
C TYR A 42 6.89 21.00 -10.10
N SER A 43 7.09 22.25 -10.50
CA SER A 43 8.29 23.01 -10.15
C SER A 43 8.37 23.12 -8.62
N THR A 44 9.45 22.57 -8.07
CA THR A 44 9.76 22.52 -6.63
C THR A 44 10.16 23.88 -6.06
N GLU A 45 9.48 24.97 -6.45
CA GLU A 45 9.54 26.19 -5.65
C GLU A 45 8.79 25.87 -4.35
N HIS A 46 9.56 25.70 -3.27
CA HIS A 46 9.11 25.31 -1.94
C HIS A 46 8.30 26.43 -1.27
N SER A 47 7.25 26.94 -1.93
CA SER A 47 6.26 27.75 -1.26
C SER A 47 5.56 26.87 -0.23
N ARG A 48 5.54 27.27 1.03
CA ARG A 48 4.83 26.56 2.12
C ARG A 48 3.30 26.76 2.06
N ASP A 49 2.77 27.24 0.93
CA ASP A 49 1.33 27.43 0.76
C ASP A 49 0.62 26.07 0.67
N TYR A 50 -0.56 25.96 1.28
CA TYR A 50 -1.33 24.71 1.32
C TYR A 50 -1.59 24.11 -0.07
N SER A 51 -1.88 24.96 -1.06
CA SER A 51 -2.09 24.57 -2.46
C SER A 51 -0.86 23.92 -3.12
N SER A 52 0.36 24.25 -2.68
CA SER A 52 1.58 23.65 -3.23
C SER A 52 1.77 22.21 -2.74
N VAL A 53 1.43 21.95 -1.47
CA VAL A 53 1.53 20.63 -0.84
C VAL A 53 0.53 19.64 -1.47
N GLU A 54 -0.68 20.10 -1.78
CA GLU A 54 -1.70 19.30 -2.47
C GLU A 54 -1.26 18.94 -3.90
N ALA A 55 -0.79 19.93 -4.66
CA ALA A 55 -0.31 19.71 -6.02
C ALA A 55 0.92 18.78 -6.06
N GLU A 56 1.87 18.96 -5.16
CA GLU A 56 3.04 18.09 -5.02
C GLU A 56 2.64 16.65 -4.64
N THR A 57 1.71 16.49 -3.70
CA THR A 57 1.18 15.19 -3.28
C THR A 57 0.44 14.49 -4.42
N PHE A 58 -0.31 15.25 -5.22
CA PHE A 58 -0.95 14.75 -6.42
C PHE A 58 0.06 14.26 -7.45
N VAL A 59 1.03 15.10 -7.85
CA VAL A 59 2.08 14.73 -8.82
C VAL A 59 2.83 13.47 -8.36
N ARG A 60 3.15 13.36 -7.07
CA ARG A 60 3.76 12.15 -6.51
C ARG A 60 2.87 10.93 -6.60
N SER A 61 1.58 11.07 -6.32
CA SER A 61 0.60 9.99 -6.45
C SER A 61 0.48 9.51 -7.90
N CYS A 62 0.51 10.43 -8.87
CA CYS A 62 0.48 10.11 -10.29
C CYS A 62 1.75 9.40 -10.75
N LYS A 63 2.93 9.86 -10.32
CA LYS A 63 4.21 9.18 -10.58
C LYS A 63 4.19 7.76 -9.99
N LEU A 64 3.67 7.58 -8.77
CA LEU A 64 3.50 6.26 -8.17
C LEU A 64 2.50 5.38 -8.95
N ALA A 65 1.41 5.96 -9.44
CA ALA A 65 0.43 5.23 -10.25
C ALA A 65 1.07 4.64 -11.50
N VAL A 66 1.96 5.38 -12.18
CA VAL A 66 2.73 4.84 -13.32
C VAL A 66 3.56 3.62 -12.89
N ILE A 67 4.31 3.69 -11.79
CA ILE A 67 5.09 2.57 -11.26
C ILE A 67 4.17 1.38 -10.94
N ALA A 68 3.03 1.62 -10.27
CA ALA A 68 2.05 0.61 -9.93
C ALA A 68 1.49 -0.13 -11.15
N THR A 69 1.24 0.57 -12.26
CA THR A 69 0.80 -0.07 -13.52
C THR A 69 1.85 -1.01 -14.09
N GLN A 70 3.12 -0.65 -14.01
CA GLN A 70 4.21 -1.51 -14.47
C GLN A 70 4.38 -2.73 -13.58
N ILE A 71 4.27 -2.56 -12.26
CA ILE A 71 4.28 -3.69 -11.30
C ILE A 71 3.13 -4.66 -11.62
N ASN A 72 1.93 -4.14 -11.83
CA ASN A 72 0.77 -4.97 -12.11
C ASN A 72 0.90 -5.72 -13.45
N LYS A 73 1.45 -5.07 -14.49
CA LYS A 73 1.73 -5.68 -15.80
C LYS A 73 2.78 -6.79 -15.72
N ASN A 74 3.83 -6.60 -14.93
CA ASN A 74 4.97 -7.52 -14.82
C ASN A 74 4.84 -8.52 -13.66
N ARG A 75 3.65 -8.68 -13.06
CA ARG A 75 3.41 -9.56 -11.91
C ARG A 75 3.80 -11.04 -12.16
N ARG A 76 3.88 -11.46 -13.42
CA ARG A 76 4.21 -12.83 -13.84
C ARG A 76 5.59 -12.94 -14.52
N SER A 77 6.34 -11.85 -14.61
CA SER A 77 7.62 -11.79 -15.32
C SER A 77 8.79 -12.23 -14.43
N ASP A 78 9.92 -12.57 -15.06
CA ASP A 78 11.15 -13.02 -14.41
C ASP A 78 11.68 -12.04 -13.35
N SER A 79 12.46 -12.56 -12.40
CA SER A 79 12.97 -11.87 -11.21
C SER A 79 13.74 -10.57 -11.50
N SER A 80 14.37 -10.45 -12.67
CA SER A 80 15.17 -9.27 -13.07
C SER A 80 14.32 -8.02 -13.34
N GLY A 81 13.19 -8.16 -14.04
CA GLY A 81 12.25 -7.06 -14.29
C GLY A 81 11.59 -6.58 -12.99
N PHE A 82 11.41 -7.52 -12.06
CA PHE A 82 10.85 -7.24 -10.74
C PHE A 82 11.80 -6.38 -9.87
N ALA A 83 13.08 -6.74 -9.81
CA ALA A 83 14.09 -5.99 -9.05
C ALA A 83 14.22 -4.52 -9.50
N ASN A 84 14.17 -4.27 -10.82
CA ASN A 84 14.23 -2.90 -11.35
C ASN A 84 13.00 -2.06 -10.95
N LEU A 85 11.80 -2.66 -10.91
CA LEU A 85 10.59 -1.95 -10.48
C LEU A 85 10.61 -1.64 -8.98
N GLN A 86 11.17 -2.54 -8.17
CA GLN A 86 11.40 -2.29 -6.75
C GLN A 86 12.39 -1.15 -6.53
N LEU A 87 13.50 -1.10 -7.29
CA LEU A 87 14.45 0.02 -7.24
C LEU A 87 13.79 1.36 -7.59
N GLN A 88 12.93 1.40 -8.62
CA GLN A 88 12.17 2.62 -8.96
C GLN A 88 11.21 3.03 -7.85
N LEU A 89 10.54 2.06 -7.23
CA LEU A 89 9.62 2.29 -6.12
C LEU A 89 10.36 2.84 -4.89
N ASP A 90 11.53 2.29 -4.56
CA ASP A 90 12.37 2.75 -3.46
C ASP A 90 12.95 4.14 -3.72
N ALA A 91 13.43 4.41 -4.94
CA ALA A 91 13.89 5.74 -5.33
C ALA A 91 12.77 6.79 -5.21
N TRP A 92 11.55 6.44 -5.65
CA TRP A 92 10.37 7.28 -5.47
C TRP A 92 10.09 7.55 -3.99
N TYR A 93 10.12 6.52 -3.13
CA TYR A 93 9.86 6.67 -1.69
C TYR A 93 10.90 7.53 -0.99
N ASN A 94 12.18 7.33 -1.30
CA ASN A 94 13.28 8.10 -0.73
C ASN A 94 13.26 9.58 -1.16
N SER A 95 12.56 9.92 -2.24
CA SER A 95 12.34 11.31 -2.67
C SER A 95 11.17 12.02 -1.95
N LEU A 96 10.45 11.33 -1.07
CA LEU A 96 9.31 11.90 -0.34
C LEU A 96 9.74 12.70 0.90
N PRO A 97 9.10 13.84 1.20
CA PRO A 97 9.28 14.55 2.45
C PRO A 97 8.76 13.70 3.60
N HIS A 98 9.26 14.01 4.80
CA HIS A 98 8.79 13.40 6.04
C HIS A 98 7.29 13.66 6.24
N GLY A 99 6.56 12.63 6.64
CA GLY A 99 5.12 12.73 6.97
C GLY A 99 4.14 12.71 5.79
N SER A 100 4.60 12.45 4.55
CA SER A 100 3.70 12.38 3.39
C SER A 100 2.71 11.21 3.47
N LEU A 101 1.41 11.49 3.27
CA LEU A 101 0.35 10.46 3.30
C LEU A 101 0.47 9.42 2.18
N VAL A 102 1.17 9.74 1.08
CA VAL A 102 1.38 8.78 -0.01
C VAL A 102 2.30 7.61 0.38
N ARG A 103 2.98 7.69 1.53
CA ARG A 103 3.79 6.60 2.09
C ARG A 103 2.98 5.32 2.33
N GLN A 104 1.69 5.44 2.65
CA GLN A 104 0.80 4.28 2.80
C GLN A 104 0.74 3.45 1.50
N ARG A 105 0.70 4.12 0.35
CA ARG A 105 0.63 3.43 -0.95
C ARG A 105 1.93 2.69 -1.26
N TYR A 106 3.09 3.23 -0.89
CA TYR A 106 4.37 2.54 -1.05
C TYR A 106 4.41 1.23 -0.27
N TRP A 107 4.11 1.29 1.04
CA TRP A 107 4.14 0.10 1.87
C TRP A 107 3.10 -0.93 1.42
N TRP A 108 1.93 -0.48 0.99
CA TRP A 108 0.92 -1.37 0.42
C TRP A 108 1.41 -2.07 -0.86
N ILE A 109 2.03 -1.33 -1.79
CA ILE A 109 2.59 -1.89 -3.03
C ILE A 109 3.68 -2.91 -2.72
N LEU A 110 4.62 -2.59 -1.81
CA LEU A 110 5.64 -3.54 -1.35
C LEU A 110 5.02 -4.80 -0.74
N LEU A 111 3.98 -4.64 0.08
CA LEU A 111 3.29 -5.77 0.67
C LEU A 111 2.66 -6.64 -0.42
N ARG A 112 1.97 -6.05 -1.41
CA ARG A 112 1.38 -6.83 -2.52
C ARG A 112 2.42 -7.61 -3.33
N ILE A 113 3.59 -7.02 -3.51
CA ILE A 113 4.73 -7.62 -4.20
C ILE A 113 5.20 -8.88 -3.49
N HIS A 114 5.49 -8.78 -2.19
CA HIS A 114 6.22 -9.83 -1.46
C HIS A 114 5.27 -10.87 -0.85
N PHE A 115 4.00 -10.52 -0.63
CA PHE A 115 3.04 -11.39 0.05
C PHE A 115 2.83 -12.77 -0.61
N PRO A 116 2.80 -12.92 -1.96
CA PRO A 116 2.74 -14.24 -2.59
C PRO A 116 3.95 -15.14 -2.24
N LEU A 117 5.15 -14.56 -2.14
CA LEU A 117 6.37 -15.28 -1.78
C LEU A 117 6.40 -15.63 -0.29
N TYR A 118 5.91 -14.73 0.57
CA TYR A 118 5.71 -15.04 1.99
C TYR A 118 4.75 -16.23 2.17
N ARG A 119 3.59 -16.24 1.51
CA ARG A 119 2.66 -17.38 1.61
C ARG A 119 3.30 -18.70 1.15
N ARG A 120 4.10 -18.67 0.08
CA ARG A 120 4.81 -19.87 -0.41
C ARG A 120 5.76 -20.44 0.64
N SER A 121 6.50 -19.60 1.34
CA SER A 121 7.44 -20.05 2.37
C SER A 121 6.76 -20.65 3.60
N GLN A 122 5.44 -20.50 3.77
CA GLN A 122 4.69 -21.20 4.82
C GLN A 122 4.26 -22.59 4.38
N SER A 123 3.98 -22.78 3.09
CA SER A 123 3.49 -24.06 2.55
C SER A 123 4.62 -25.07 2.33
N ASN A 124 5.82 -24.60 2.01
CA ASN A 124 6.95 -25.45 1.68
C ASN A 124 7.89 -25.56 2.89
N ASN A 125 7.73 -26.61 3.71
CA ASN A 125 8.66 -26.96 4.80
C ASN A 125 10.07 -27.40 4.31
N SER A 126 10.47 -27.06 3.08
CA SER A 126 11.71 -27.49 2.43
C SER A 126 12.70 -26.33 2.32
N SER A 127 13.93 -26.56 2.78
CA SER A 127 15.13 -25.70 2.68
C SER A 127 14.95 -24.37 1.96
N ILE A 128 14.76 -23.34 2.78
CA ILE A 128 14.62 -21.91 2.50
C ILE A 128 15.60 -21.43 1.42
N GLY A 129 15.09 -20.73 0.41
CA GLY A 129 15.88 -19.85 -0.46
C GLY A 129 15.95 -18.43 0.13
N SER A 130 17.05 -17.71 -0.11
CA SER A 130 17.28 -16.32 0.36
C SER A 130 16.14 -15.35 0.07
N ASP A 131 15.45 -15.55 -1.06
CA ASP A 131 14.43 -14.64 -1.58
C ASP A 131 13.11 -14.73 -0.79
N GLU A 132 12.82 -15.90 -0.22
CA GLU A 132 11.65 -16.12 0.61
C GLU A 132 11.81 -15.45 1.98
N ASP A 133 12.98 -15.58 2.60
CA ASP A 133 13.33 -14.88 3.85
C ASP A 133 13.32 -13.36 3.68
N GLN A 134 13.89 -12.86 2.56
CA GLN A 134 13.81 -11.45 2.23
C GLN A 134 12.36 -10.99 2.11
N SER A 135 11.50 -11.77 1.45
CA SER A 135 10.08 -11.43 1.27
C SER A 135 9.31 -11.41 2.58
N VAL A 136 9.61 -12.32 3.51
CA VAL A 136 9.04 -12.33 4.87
C VAL A 136 9.41 -11.04 5.61
N ASN A 137 10.70 -10.70 5.63
CA ASN A 137 11.19 -9.48 6.29
C ASN A 137 10.55 -8.22 5.69
N MET A 138 10.44 -8.15 4.35
CA MET A 138 9.80 -7.03 3.67
C MET A 138 8.31 -6.92 4.00
N CYS A 139 7.58 -8.04 4.04
CA CYS A 139 6.16 -8.04 4.40
C CYS A 139 5.93 -7.62 5.85
N ASN A 140 6.71 -8.15 6.80
CA ASN A 140 6.59 -7.79 8.21
C ASN A 140 6.88 -6.29 8.40
N ARG A 141 7.97 -5.79 7.81
CA ARG A 141 8.32 -4.35 7.85
C ARG A 141 7.23 -3.47 7.25
N ALA A 142 6.71 -3.84 6.08
CA ALA A 142 5.64 -3.09 5.42
C ALA A 142 4.36 -3.08 6.26
N THR A 143 4.03 -4.22 6.88
CA THR A 143 2.87 -4.37 7.76
C THR A 143 2.98 -3.51 9.01
N GLU A 144 4.13 -3.52 9.70
CA GLU A 144 4.36 -2.66 10.86
C GLU A 144 4.18 -1.17 10.52
N ASN A 145 4.74 -0.74 9.39
CA ASN A 145 4.61 0.64 8.94
C ASN A 145 3.17 1.00 8.56
N LEU A 146 2.44 0.10 7.89
CA LEU A 146 1.04 0.33 7.53
C LEU A 146 0.12 0.40 8.75
N VAL A 147 0.26 -0.52 9.70
CA VAL A 147 -0.49 -0.54 10.97
C VAL A 147 -0.28 0.77 11.72
N GLN A 148 0.96 1.25 11.82
CA GLN A 148 1.25 2.57 12.41
C GLN A 148 0.58 3.71 11.63
N LEU A 149 0.70 3.71 10.30
CA LEU A 149 0.10 4.75 9.46
C LEU A 149 -1.43 4.75 9.52
N PHE A 150 -2.08 3.60 9.70
CA PHE A 150 -3.53 3.52 9.90
C PHE A 150 -3.94 4.14 11.24
N ALA A 151 -3.20 3.86 12.31
CA ALA A 151 -3.44 4.46 13.62
C ALA A 151 -3.21 5.98 13.59
N GLU A 152 -2.14 6.44 12.94
CA GLU A 152 -1.86 7.87 12.76
C GLU A 152 -2.94 8.57 11.92
N PHE A 153 -3.44 7.90 10.87
CA PHE A 153 -4.52 8.42 10.04
C PHE A 153 -5.82 8.54 10.85
N ASP A 154 -6.18 7.52 11.62
CA ASP A 154 -7.38 7.52 12.46
C ASP A 154 -7.32 8.66 13.49
N ALA A 155 -6.18 8.81 14.17
CA ALA A 155 -5.99 9.85 15.17
C ALA A 155 -6.10 11.28 14.60
N ARG A 156 -5.74 11.49 13.33
CA ARG A 156 -5.74 12.83 12.69
C ARG A 156 -7.00 13.14 11.93
N TYR A 157 -7.53 12.16 11.21
CA TYR A 157 -8.60 12.38 10.24
C TYR A 157 -9.83 11.54 10.51
N THR A 158 -9.75 10.53 11.39
CA THR A 158 -10.71 9.41 11.49
C THR A 158 -10.73 8.52 10.26
N LEU A 159 -10.93 7.22 10.47
CA LEU A 159 -10.99 6.24 9.39
C LEU A 159 -12.24 6.35 8.48
N ARG A 160 -13.19 7.23 8.80
CA ARG A 160 -14.34 7.51 7.90
C ARG A 160 -13.90 8.09 6.56
N TYR A 161 -12.80 8.85 6.53
CA TYR A 161 -12.26 9.42 5.29
C TYR A 161 -11.15 8.56 4.67
N PHE A 162 -11.02 7.30 5.09
CA PHE A 162 -9.97 6.43 4.60
C PHE A 162 -10.19 6.10 3.10
N PRO A 163 -9.14 6.14 2.26
CA PRO A 163 -9.29 5.91 0.83
C PRO A 163 -9.76 4.48 0.52
N GLU A 164 -10.80 4.35 -0.31
CA GLU A 164 -11.36 3.05 -0.72
C GLU A 164 -10.29 2.12 -1.35
N ASN A 165 -9.40 2.69 -2.18
CA ASN A 165 -8.35 1.93 -2.83
C ASN A 165 -7.25 1.41 -1.86
N LEU A 166 -7.29 1.81 -0.59
CA LEU A 166 -6.41 1.30 0.47
C LEU A 166 -7.12 0.33 1.43
N LEU A 167 -8.42 0.04 1.28
CA LEU A 167 -9.11 -0.95 2.12
C LEU A 167 -8.40 -2.31 2.10
N GLN A 168 -7.98 -2.74 0.91
CA GLN A 168 -7.23 -3.97 0.73
C GLN A 168 -5.87 -3.96 1.43
N ALA A 169 -5.30 -2.79 1.69
CA ALA A 169 -4.06 -2.70 2.47
C ALA A 169 -4.29 -3.16 3.90
N ILE A 170 -5.43 -2.81 4.51
CA ILE A 170 -5.78 -3.24 5.87
C ILE A 170 -5.98 -4.76 5.91
N THR A 171 -6.73 -5.32 4.96
CA THR A 171 -6.93 -6.78 4.87
C THR A 171 -5.60 -7.51 4.66
N LEU A 172 -4.75 -7.02 3.76
CA LEU A 172 -3.46 -7.65 3.47
C LEU A 172 -2.50 -7.58 4.67
N CYS A 173 -2.52 -6.49 5.44
CA CYS A 173 -1.79 -6.39 6.71
C CYS A 173 -2.29 -7.44 7.70
N GLY A 174 -3.60 -7.56 7.85
CA GLY A 174 -4.24 -8.56 8.69
C GLY A 174 -3.83 -9.99 8.31
N ASP A 175 -3.91 -10.33 7.03
CA ASP A 175 -3.50 -11.65 6.54
C ASP A 175 -1.99 -11.90 6.78
N THR A 176 -1.15 -10.87 6.66
CA THR A 176 0.29 -10.96 6.93
C THR A 176 0.57 -11.20 8.41
N LEU A 177 -0.15 -10.53 9.31
CA LEU A 177 -0.06 -10.75 10.75
C LEU A 177 -0.53 -12.15 11.14
N LEU A 178 -1.54 -12.71 10.46
CA LEU A 178 -1.95 -14.10 10.67
C LEU A 178 -0.85 -15.09 10.28
N LEU A 179 -0.15 -14.86 9.16
CA LEU A 179 1.01 -15.67 8.78
C LEU A 179 2.11 -15.57 9.84
N GLU A 180 2.38 -14.38 10.34
CA GLU A 180 3.39 -14.14 11.37
C GLU A 180 3.02 -14.78 12.72
N ARG A 181 1.74 -14.72 13.12
CA ARG A 181 1.20 -15.40 14.30
C ARG A 181 1.47 -16.89 14.24
N ASN A 182 1.17 -17.52 13.10
CA ASN A 182 1.31 -18.96 12.90
C ASN A 182 2.77 -19.42 12.83
N ARG A 183 3.72 -18.51 12.60
CA ARG A 183 5.17 -18.79 12.60
C ARG A 183 5.85 -18.46 13.93
N SER A 184 5.23 -17.65 14.78
CA SER A 184 5.85 -17.18 16.00
C SER A 184 5.93 -18.33 17.01
N PRO A 185 7.12 -18.68 17.53
CA PRO A 185 7.25 -19.77 18.49
C PRO A 185 6.55 -19.41 19.81
N ASP A 186 6.10 -20.42 20.55
CA ASP A 186 5.46 -20.23 21.85
C ASP A 186 6.37 -19.52 22.87
N SER A 187 7.70 -19.58 22.66
CA SER A 187 8.71 -18.93 23.49
C SER A 187 8.83 -17.40 23.29
N ALA A 188 8.07 -16.79 22.38
CA ALA A 188 8.11 -15.35 22.11
C ALA A 188 6.77 -14.64 22.43
N PRO A 189 6.38 -14.54 23.72
CA PRO A 189 5.06 -14.03 24.12
C PRO A 189 4.83 -12.56 23.72
N GLU A 190 5.82 -11.69 23.92
CA GLU A 190 5.73 -10.26 23.56
C GLU A 190 5.47 -10.06 22.06
N LYS A 191 6.12 -10.88 21.22
CA LYS A 191 5.91 -10.84 19.78
C LYS A 191 4.48 -11.25 19.41
N ARG A 192 3.95 -12.29 20.05
CA ARG A 192 2.57 -12.76 19.80
C ARG A 192 1.54 -11.73 20.25
N GLU A 193 1.77 -11.07 21.37
CA GLU A 193 0.93 -9.97 21.86
C GLU A 193 0.90 -8.82 20.86
N LYS A 194 2.06 -8.33 20.40
CA LYS A 194 2.13 -7.28 19.37
C LYS A 194 1.43 -7.66 18.07
N VAL A 195 1.57 -8.91 17.63
CA VAL A 195 0.89 -9.42 16.43
C VAL A 195 -0.63 -9.43 16.64
N GLU A 196 -1.10 -9.88 17.80
CA GLU A 196 -2.52 -9.92 18.16
C GLU A 196 -3.11 -8.50 18.26
N GLU A 197 -2.38 -7.54 18.84
CA GLU A 197 -2.76 -6.12 18.83
C GLU A 197 -2.91 -5.59 17.40
N GLY A 198 -1.98 -5.92 16.51
CA GLY A 198 -2.04 -5.56 15.09
C GLY A 198 -3.27 -6.14 14.38
N ILE A 199 -3.60 -7.41 14.64
CA ILE A 199 -4.79 -8.08 14.07
C ILE A 199 -6.05 -7.35 14.54
N ASN A 200 -6.15 -7.07 15.84
CA ASN A 200 -7.26 -6.35 16.43
C ASN A 200 -7.36 -4.91 15.91
N LEU A 201 -6.24 -4.23 15.66
CA LEU A 201 -6.24 -2.94 14.97
C LEU A 201 -6.83 -3.08 13.56
N CYS A 202 -6.40 -4.05 12.75
CA CYS A 202 -6.90 -4.24 11.40
C CYS A 202 -8.43 -4.48 11.38
N ILE A 203 -8.95 -5.30 12.30
CA ILE A 203 -10.40 -5.54 12.45
C ILE A 203 -11.13 -4.25 12.80
N ARG A 204 -10.66 -3.50 13.82
CA ARG A 204 -11.27 -2.23 14.23
C ARG A 204 -11.23 -1.21 13.10
N SER A 205 -10.10 -1.12 12.40
CA SER A 205 -9.95 -0.22 11.27
C SER A 205 -10.94 -0.55 10.16
N LEU A 206 -11.04 -1.80 9.73
CA LEU A 206 -12.02 -2.20 8.70
C LEU A 206 -13.48 -1.90 9.13
N ARG A 207 -13.82 -2.06 10.42
CA ARG A 207 -15.15 -1.69 10.92
C ARG A 207 -15.41 -0.19 10.86
N ALA A 208 -14.46 0.61 11.33
CA ALA A 208 -14.57 2.07 11.31
C ALA A 208 -14.68 2.59 9.87
N VAL A 209 -13.89 2.03 8.96
CA VAL A 209 -13.98 2.37 7.53
C VAL A 209 -15.30 1.87 6.93
N GLY A 210 -15.85 0.76 7.42
CA GLY A 210 -17.13 0.18 7.02
C GLY A 210 -18.35 1.07 7.26
N GLU A 211 -18.22 2.09 8.12
CA GLU A 211 -19.25 3.13 8.29
C GLU A 211 -19.40 4.00 7.04
N THR A 212 -18.35 4.09 6.20
CA THR A 212 -18.35 4.86 4.95
C THR A 212 -18.38 3.95 3.73
N TRP A 213 -17.53 2.93 3.70
CA TRP A 213 -17.44 1.95 2.62
C TRP A 213 -18.02 0.62 3.07
N THR A 214 -19.32 0.40 2.85
CA THR A 214 -20.06 -0.77 3.37
C THR A 214 -19.43 -2.12 2.97
N TYR A 215 -18.77 -2.19 1.81
CA TYR A 215 -18.00 -3.38 1.39
C TYR A 215 -16.91 -3.79 2.41
N ALA A 216 -16.35 -2.86 3.17
CA ALA A 216 -15.36 -3.17 4.21
C ALA A 216 -15.96 -4.05 5.33
N LEU A 217 -17.28 -4.01 5.57
CA LEU A 217 -17.93 -4.90 6.53
C LEU A 217 -17.89 -6.36 6.08
N SER A 218 -18.00 -6.62 4.77
CA SER A 218 -17.79 -7.96 4.21
C SER A 218 -16.35 -8.43 4.43
N LEU A 219 -15.36 -7.53 4.23
CA LEU A 219 -13.96 -7.82 4.51
C LEU A 219 -13.70 -8.13 5.98
N VAL A 220 -14.38 -7.45 6.91
CA VAL A 220 -14.32 -7.77 8.36
C VAL A 220 -14.79 -9.20 8.61
N ALA A 221 -15.96 -9.57 8.09
CA ALA A 221 -16.54 -10.89 8.33
C ALA A 221 -15.62 -12.01 7.80
N GLU A 222 -15.13 -11.85 6.57
CA GLU A 222 -14.17 -12.78 5.96
C GLU A 222 -12.86 -12.87 6.75
N PHE A 223 -12.34 -11.74 7.23
CA PHE A 223 -11.09 -11.71 7.98
C PHE A 223 -11.25 -12.36 9.36
N GLN A 224 -12.32 -12.06 10.09
CA GLN A 224 -12.60 -12.69 11.39
C GLN A 224 -12.78 -14.20 11.28
N ALA A 225 -13.39 -14.70 10.20
CA ALA A 225 -13.48 -16.13 9.94
C ALA A 225 -12.09 -16.78 9.81
N ARG A 226 -11.12 -16.10 9.18
CA ARG A 226 -9.72 -16.56 9.08
C ARG A 226 -8.94 -16.46 10.39
N VAL A 227 -9.28 -15.51 11.27
CA VAL A 227 -8.63 -15.36 12.58
C VAL A 227 -9.02 -16.51 13.52
N ALA A 228 -10.26 -16.97 13.43
CA ALA A 228 -10.85 -18.01 14.29
C ALA A 228 -10.55 -19.45 13.86
N GLY A 229 -10.20 -19.67 12.59
CA GLY A 229 -9.74 -20.95 12.05
C GLY A 229 -8.24 -21.16 12.25
#